data_AF-A0A399ICP7-F1
#
_entry.id   AF-A0A399ICP7-F1
#
_cell.length_a   1.000
_cell.length_b   1.000
_cell.length_c   1.000
_cell.angle_alpha   90.00
_cell.angle_beta   90.00
_cell.angle_gamma   90.00
#
_symmetry.space_group_name_H-M   'P 1'
#
loop_
_entity.id
_entity.type
_entity.pdbx_description
1 polymer ?
#
loop_
_entity_poly.entity_id
_entity_poly.type
_entity_poly.pdbx_seq_one_letter_code
_entity_poly.pdbx_strand_id
1 'polypeptide(L)'
;MGKVHGWISGYPNSFFIRIVITSMFASGCSHLNDGYQAKSTFIEANIFFSQGNYKASLGKYQQIIEKYPSTGDKVLFEMGIIYAYPRNEQKDYQKSLECFQKLIKDYPESGYKKDSELMIFNINNAIIKDKTIATQQTHIETLQQEIITLQKKIEGLEQEVTNKENENIKLQKEVLIIHKGTADKILIEKKERRLTVFSKGKVLKTYKIALGGNPNGPKERQGDNKTPEGIYVIDSRNKDSRYHLSLHISYPNDKDKKRAQQLGVSPGGDIMIHGIKNGFSWVGDLHTGVDWTKGCIAVTDEEIEEIGKLVPNGTIVEIRPGRQDGT
;
A
#
# COMPACT_ATOMS: atom_id res chain seq x y z
N MET A 1 -3.00 -17.92 29.91
CA MET A 1 -4.22 -17.53 30.67
C MET A 1 -5.32 -17.37 29.62
N GLY A 2 -6.48 -18.01 29.63
CA GLY A 2 -7.14 -18.86 30.61
C GLY A 2 -8.06 -19.88 29.90
N LYS A 3 -8.41 -20.92 30.66
CA LYS A 3 -9.20 -22.09 30.29
C LYS A 3 -10.69 -21.75 30.22
N VAL A 4 -11.46 -22.48 29.41
CA VAL A 4 -12.89 -22.68 29.64
C VAL A 4 -13.14 -24.19 29.72
N HIS A 5 -13.49 -24.65 30.92
CA HIS A 5 -14.00 -25.99 31.20
C HIS A 5 -15.51 -25.90 31.36
N GLY A 6 -16.20 -26.88 30.78
CA GLY A 6 -17.65 -26.99 30.79
C GLY A 6 -18.22 -27.42 32.14
N TRP A 7 -19.46 -27.04 32.36
CA TRP A 7 -20.36 -27.52 33.41
C TRP A 7 -21.77 -27.49 32.83
N ILE A 8 -22.55 -28.55 33.01
CA ILE A 8 -23.92 -28.49 33.56
C ILE A 8 -24.26 -29.90 34.08
N SER A 9 -24.54 -29.93 35.36
CA SER A 9 -24.94 -31.04 36.21
C SER A 9 -26.47 -31.15 36.33
N GLY A 10 -27.00 -32.37 36.19
CA GLY A 10 -27.88 -33.09 37.14
C GLY A 10 -29.20 -32.50 37.71
N TYR A 11 -30.31 -33.17 37.32
CA TYR A 11 -31.47 -33.68 38.11
C TYR A 11 -32.53 -32.70 38.70
N PRO A 12 -33.76 -33.13 39.14
CA PRO A 12 -34.43 -34.47 39.16
C PRO A 12 -35.96 -34.52 38.78
N ASN A 13 -36.55 -35.73 38.96
CA ASN A 13 -37.98 -36.10 39.21
C ASN A 13 -38.95 -36.24 38.01
N SER A 14 -39.47 -37.42 37.65
CA SER A 14 -40.25 -38.47 38.36
C SER A 14 -41.77 -38.16 38.46
N PHE A 15 -42.57 -38.93 37.72
CA PHE A 15 -44.01 -39.17 37.95
C PHE A 15 -44.38 -40.53 37.30
N PHE A 16 -44.49 -41.61 38.10
CA PHE A 16 -45.73 -42.36 38.44
C PHE A 16 -46.33 -43.15 37.25
N ILE A 17 -46.57 -44.47 37.25
CA ILE A 17 -47.15 -45.38 38.25
C ILE A 17 -46.79 -46.86 37.93
N ARG A 18 -46.58 -47.67 38.98
CA ARG A 18 -46.69 -49.14 38.96
C ARG A 18 -48.14 -49.53 39.29
N ILE A 19 -48.74 -50.44 38.53
CA ILE A 19 -49.86 -51.28 38.99
C ILE A 19 -49.53 -52.74 38.63
N VAL A 20 -49.58 -53.59 39.64
CA VAL A 20 -49.65 -55.05 39.56
C VAL A 20 -51.11 -55.43 39.80
N ILE A 21 -51.66 -56.39 39.04
CA ILE A 21 -52.53 -57.47 39.53
C ILE A 21 -52.66 -58.55 38.44
N THR A 22 -52.53 -59.78 38.92
CA THR A 22 -52.57 -61.09 38.27
C THR A 22 -54.01 -61.56 38.02
N SER A 23 -54.31 -62.23 36.89
CA SER A 23 -54.95 -63.58 36.83
C SER A 23 -55.48 -63.97 35.44
N MET A 24 -55.19 -65.23 35.13
CA MET A 24 -55.65 -66.18 34.10
C MET A 24 -56.94 -65.87 33.32
N PHE A 25 -56.92 -66.04 31.99
CA PHE A 25 -57.52 -67.21 31.30
C PHE A 25 -57.06 -67.25 29.84
N ALA A 26 -56.61 -68.43 29.42
CA ALA A 26 -56.22 -68.75 28.05
C ALA A 26 -57.47 -68.97 27.19
N SER A 27 -57.54 -68.32 26.03
CA SER A 27 -58.11 -68.82 24.76
C SER A 27 -58.01 -67.73 23.69
N GLY A 28 -56.92 -67.77 22.89
CA GLY A 28 -56.71 -66.84 21.77
C GLY A 28 -55.26 -66.78 21.28
N CYS A 29 -54.60 -67.93 21.08
CA CYS A 29 -53.14 -68.01 20.95
C CYS A 29 -52.55 -67.78 19.54
N SER A 30 -53.29 -67.29 18.56
CA SER A 30 -52.67 -66.73 17.34
C SER A 30 -52.41 -65.22 17.49
N HIS A 31 -53.38 -64.45 17.97
CA HIS A 31 -53.25 -62.99 18.10
C HIS A 31 -52.40 -62.51 19.29
N LEU A 32 -52.30 -63.28 20.39
CA LEU A 32 -51.51 -62.89 21.57
C LEU A 32 -49.99 -62.98 21.34
N ASN A 33 -49.54 -63.95 20.55
CA ASN A 33 -48.12 -64.11 20.20
C ASN A 33 -47.65 -63.00 19.25
N ASP A 34 -48.47 -62.65 18.27
CA ASP A 34 -48.22 -61.56 17.32
C ASP A 34 -48.08 -60.20 18.03
N GLY A 35 -48.94 -59.92 19.02
CA GLY A 35 -48.86 -58.70 19.83
C GLY A 35 -47.59 -58.61 20.69
N TYR A 36 -47.12 -59.74 21.24
CA TYR A 36 -45.89 -59.80 22.02
C TYR A 36 -44.64 -59.62 21.14
N GLN A 37 -44.61 -60.25 19.96
CA GLN A 37 -43.51 -60.13 19.00
C GLN A 37 -43.43 -58.73 18.38
N ALA A 38 -44.57 -58.11 18.06
CA ALA A 38 -44.60 -56.71 17.62
C ALA A 38 -43.96 -55.81 18.68
N LYS A 39 -44.37 -55.95 19.97
CA LYS A 39 -43.84 -55.16 21.09
C LYS A 39 -42.33 -55.32 21.28
N SER A 40 -41.79 -56.54 21.17
CA SER A 40 -40.33 -56.77 21.23
C SER A 40 -39.60 -56.04 20.10
N THR A 41 -40.12 -56.13 18.88
CA THR A 41 -39.50 -55.49 17.70
C THR A 41 -39.50 -53.95 17.82
N PHE A 42 -40.56 -53.35 18.39
CA PHE A 42 -40.60 -51.91 18.70
C PHE A 42 -39.51 -51.50 19.70
N ILE A 43 -39.26 -52.31 20.74
CA ILE A 43 -38.22 -52.04 21.74
C ILE A 43 -36.84 -52.05 21.07
N GLU A 44 -36.56 -53.03 20.21
CA GLU A 44 -35.31 -53.09 19.44
C GLU A 44 -35.13 -51.87 18.53
N ALA A 45 -36.18 -51.46 17.81
CA ALA A 45 -36.12 -50.29 16.93
C ALA A 45 -35.79 -49.01 17.73
N ASN A 46 -36.39 -48.85 18.90
CA ASN A 46 -36.14 -47.72 19.81
C ASN A 46 -34.71 -47.73 20.38
N ILE A 47 -34.19 -48.92 20.73
CA ILE A 47 -32.81 -49.06 21.18
C ILE A 47 -31.86 -48.58 20.07
N PHE A 48 -32.03 -49.05 18.83
CA PHE A 48 -31.22 -48.59 17.71
C PHE A 48 -31.31 -47.08 17.48
N PHE A 49 -32.50 -46.50 17.59
CA PHE A 49 -32.69 -45.05 17.50
C PHE A 49 -31.90 -44.31 18.58
N SER A 50 -32.03 -44.73 19.85
CA SER A 50 -31.32 -44.12 20.98
C SER A 50 -29.79 -44.21 20.88
N GLN A 51 -29.29 -45.25 20.20
CA GLN A 51 -27.88 -45.45 19.90
C GLN A 51 -27.39 -44.61 18.71
N GLY A 52 -28.27 -43.85 18.05
CA GLY A 52 -27.99 -43.10 16.84
C GLY A 52 -27.91 -43.97 15.58
N ASN A 53 -28.27 -45.26 15.66
CA ASN A 53 -28.31 -46.16 14.52
C ASN A 53 -29.67 -46.07 13.80
N TYR A 54 -29.92 -44.93 13.17
CA TYR A 54 -31.20 -44.62 12.53
C TYR A 54 -31.54 -45.60 11.39
N LYS A 55 -30.53 -46.07 10.64
CA LYS A 55 -30.73 -47.06 9.56
C LYS A 55 -31.22 -48.40 10.09
N ALA A 56 -30.61 -48.93 11.16
CA ALA A 56 -31.07 -50.18 11.78
C ALA A 56 -32.45 -50.01 12.42
N SER A 57 -32.71 -48.86 13.04
CA SER A 57 -34.04 -48.52 13.59
C SER A 57 -35.12 -48.54 12.50
N LEU A 58 -34.93 -47.81 11.40
CA LEU A 58 -35.84 -47.81 10.24
C LEU A 58 -36.04 -49.21 9.65
N GLY A 59 -34.97 -50.01 9.56
CA GLY A 59 -35.05 -51.40 9.11
C GLY A 59 -35.94 -52.27 10.00
N LYS A 60 -35.92 -52.06 11.32
CA LYS A 60 -36.81 -52.75 12.26
C LYS A 60 -38.26 -52.29 12.11
N TYR A 61 -38.50 -51.00 11.98
CA TYR A 61 -39.84 -50.48 11.72
C TYR A 61 -40.44 -50.99 10.40
N GLN A 62 -39.65 -51.09 9.34
CA GLN A 62 -40.10 -51.68 8.08
C GLN A 62 -40.55 -53.14 8.23
N GLN A 63 -39.85 -53.93 9.06
CA GLN A 63 -40.27 -55.31 9.36
C GLN A 63 -41.59 -55.35 10.14
N ILE A 64 -41.85 -54.36 11.00
CA ILE A 64 -43.09 -54.29 11.79
C ILE A 64 -44.28 -53.98 10.89
N ILE A 65 -44.19 -52.99 10.01
CA ILE A 65 -45.33 -52.58 9.17
C ILE A 65 -45.76 -53.68 8.18
N GLU A 66 -44.81 -54.49 7.71
CA GLU A 66 -45.09 -55.63 6.83
C GLU A 66 -45.78 -56.80 7.56
N LYS A 67 -45.38 -57.06 8.81
CA LYS A 67 -45.88 -58.21 9.60
C LYS A 67 -47.12 -57.90 10.42
N TYR A 68 -47.29 -56.65 10.86
CA TYR A 68 -48.35 -56.23 11.78
C TYR A 68 -49.04 -54.96 11.27
N PRO A 69 -49.87 -55.04 10.20
CA PRO A 69 -50.52 -53.88 9.59
C PRO A 69 -51.38 -53.05 10.56
N SER A 70 -51.93 -53.68 11.61
CA SER A 70 -52.73 -53.02 12.64
C SER A 70 -51.96 -52.00 13.50
N THR A 71 -50.62 -52.04 13.46
CA THR A 71 -49.74 -51.07 14.14
C THR A 71 -49.15 -50.03 13.19
N GLY A 72 -49.62 -50.01 11.94
CA GLY A 72 -49.03 -49.23 10.86
C GLY A 72 -49.05 -47.73 11.10
N ASP A 73 -50.04 -47.18 11.79
CA ASP A 73 -50.11 -45.76 12.13
C ASP A 73 -48.94 -45.33 13.03
N LYS A 74 -48.68 -46.06 14.12
CA LYS A 74 -47.54 -45.81 15.00
C LYS A 74 -46.22 -46.00 14.27
N VAL A 75 -46.09 -47.06 13.46
CA VAL A 75 -44.86 -47.32 12.71
C VAL A 75 -44.56 -46.18 11.73
N LEU A 76 -45.55 -45.74 10.96
CA LEU A 76 -45.41 -44.62 10.03
C LEU A 76 -45.03 -43.33 10.77
N PHE A 77 -45.63 -43.06 11.93
CA PHE A 77 -45.29 -41.90 12.74
C PHE A 77 -43.83 -41.92 13.17
N GLU A 78 -43.36 -43.02 13.77
CA GLU A 78 -41.99 -43.16 14.26
C GLU A 78 -40.97 -43.10 13.11
N MET A 79 -41.23 -43.79 11.98
CA MET A 79 -40.39 -43.71 10.79
C MET A 79 -40.31 -42.28 10.25
N GLY A 80 -41.44 -41.57 10.21
CA GLY A 80 -41.50 -40.15 9.82
C GLY A 80 -40.58 -39.28 10.69
N ILE A 81 -40.63 -39.45 12.01
CA ILE A 81 -39.76 -38.74 12.95
C ILE A 81 -38.28 -39.07 12.69
N ILE A 82 -37.93 -40.34 12.50
CA ILE A 82 -36.55 -40.77 12.29
C ILE A 82 -35.98 -40.22 10.98
N TYR A 83 -36.78 -40.21 9.91
CA TYR A 83 -36.38 -39.64 8.62
C TYR A 83 -36.16 -38.12 8.68
N ALA A 84 -36.87 -37.38 9.55
CA ALA A 84 -36.66 -35.94 9.71
C ALA A 84 -35.69 -35.57 10.84
N TYR A 85 -35.13 -36.54 11.56
CA TYR A 85 -34.38 -36.28 12.79
C TYR A 85 -33.08 -35.50 12.51
N PRO A 86 -32.83 -34.34 13.16
CA PRO A 86 -31.70 -33.47 12.83
C PRO A 86 -30.31 -34.11 12.95
N ARG A 87 -30.14 -35.08 13.85
CA ARG A 87 -28.87 -35.81 14.04
C ARG A 87 -28.74 -37.03 13.12
N ASN A 88 -29.76 -37.34 12.32
CA ASN A 88 -29.66 -38.37 11.31
C ASN A 88 -28.96 -37.79 10.08
N GLU A 89 -27.71 -38.18 9.86
CA GLU A 89 -26.93 -37.76 8.68
C GLU A 89 -27.58 -38.23 7.37
N GLN A 90 -28.40 -39.28 7.43
CA GLN A 90 -29.19 -39.80 6.33
C GLN A 90 -30.65 -39.33 6.40
N LYS A 91 -30.91 -38.19 7.05
CA LYS A 91 -32.25 -37.59 7.08
C LYS A 91 -32.78 -37.40 5.65
N ASP A 92 -34.05 -37.71 5.47
CA ASP A 92 -34.73 -37.71 4.20
C ASP A 92 -36.13 -37.11 4.42
N TYR A 93 -36.21 -35.79 4.26
CA TYR A 93 -37.47 -35.06 4.48
C TYR A 93 -38.60 -35.54 3.57
N GLN A 94 -38.28 -36.05 2.38
CA GLN A 94 -39.28 -36.56 1.45
C GLN A 94 -39.90 -37.86 1.98
N LYS A 95 -39.08 -38.82 2.41
CA LYS A 95 -39.58 -40.05 3.06
C LYS A 95 -40.33 -39.78 4.35
N SER A 96 -39.90 -38.76 5.11
CA SER A 96 -40.60 -38.33 6.31
C SER A 96 -42.02 -37.82 5.98
N LEU A 97 -42.14 -36.94 4.99
CA LEU A 97 -43.43 -36.45 4.50
C LEU A 97 -44.33 -37.58 3.99
N GLU A 98 -43.76 -38.52 3.23
CA GLU A 98 -44.49 -39.70 2.74
C GLU A 98 -45.06 -40.55 3.88
N CYS A 99 -44.30 -40.75 4.95
CA CYS A 99 -44.76 -41.49 6.13
C CYS A 99 -45.96 -40.79 6.80
N PHE A 100 -45.86 -39.48 7.05
CA PHE A 100 -46.94 -38.71 7.68
C PHE A 100 -48.18 -38.57 6.77
N GLN A 101 -47.98 -38.36 5.46
CA GLN A 101 -49.08 -38.31 4.49
C GLN A 101 -49.80 -39.64 4.39
N LYS A 102 -49.06 -40.76 4.35
CA LYS A 102 -49.63 -42.10 4.33
C LYS A 102 -50.39 -42.39 5.62
N LEU A 103 -49.87 -41.97 6.77
CA LEU A 103 -50.57 -42.07 8.06
C LEU A 103 -51.92 -41.36 8.03
N ILE A 104 -51.95 -40.10 7.60
CA ILE A 104 -53.18 -39.29 7.54
C ILE A 104 -54.20 -39.90 6.57
N LYS A 105 -53.73 -40.45 5.44
CA LYS A 105 -54.57 -41.04 4.40
C LYS A 105 -55.14 -42.39 4.79
N ASP A 106 -54.29 -43.30 5.27
CA ASP A 106 -54.64 -44.71 5.49
C ASP A 106 -55.23 -44.92 6.91
N TYR A 107 -54.97 -44.01 7.86
CA TYR A 107 -55.41 -44.08 9.26
C TYR A 107 -56.05 -42.76 9.75
N PRO A 108 -57.20 -42.33 9.19
CA PRO A 108 -57.80 -41.02 9.46
C PRO A 108 -58.26 -40.81 10.91
N GLU A 109 -58.49 -41.89 11.66
CA GLU A 109 -58.89 -41.88 13.08
C GLU A 109 -57.70 -42.08 14.05
N SER A 110 -56.46 -42.13 13.54
CA SER A 110 -55.28 -42.32 14.38
C SER A 110 -55.05 -41.14 15.33
N GLY A 111 -54.66 -41.43 16.58
CA GLY A 111 -54.24 -40.41 17.54
C GLY A 111 -53.02 -39.60 17.08
N TYR A 112 -52.23 -40.13 16.14
CA TYR A 112 -51.04 -39.47 15.58
C TYR A 112 -51.35 -38.48 14.45
N LYS A 113 -52.61 -38.36 14.01
CA LYS A 113 -52.97 -37.53 12.84
C LYS A 113 -52.58 -36.06 13.00
N LYS A 114 -52.99 -35.41 14.10
CA LYS A 114 -52.69 -33.99 14.34
C LYS A 114 -51.20 -33.71 14.46
N ASP A 115 -50.48 -34.60 15.14
CA ASP A 115 -49.02 -34.51 15.26
C ASP A 115 -48.35 -34.68 13.89
N SER A 116 -48.86 -35.56 13.04
CA SER A 116 -48.38 -35.76 11.67
C SER A 116 -48.59 -34.53 10.79
N GLU A 117 -49.75 -33.88 10.88
CA GLU A 117 -50.05 -32.61 10.18
C GLU A 117 -49.07 -31.51 10.60
N LEU A 118 -48.81 -31.39 11.91
CA LEU A 118 -47.83 -30.43 12.45
C LEU A 118 -46.40 -30.75 11.99
N MET A 119 -46.02 -32.03 11.98
CA MET A 119 -44.71 -32.46 11.49
C MET A 119 -44.53 -32.13 10.00
N ILE A 120 -45.54 -32.37 9.16
CA ILE A 120 -45.51 -31.97 7.74
C ILE A 120 -45.25 -30.47 7.58
N PHE A 121 -45.97 -29.62 8.34
CA PHE A 121 -45.77 -28.18 8.31
C PHE A 121 -44.34 -27.79 8.71
N ASN A 122 -43.82 -28.36 9.80
CA ASN A 122 -42.48 -28.10 10.29
C ASN A 122 -41.39 -28.54 9.30
N ILE A 123 -41.57 -29.71 8.67
CA ILE A 123 -40.63 -30.24 7.68
C ILE A 123 -40.60 -29.36 6.44
N ASN A 124 -41.75 -28.93 5.93
CA ASN A 124 -41.81 -28.01 4.79
C ASN A 124 -41.07 -26.69 5.10
N ASN A 125 -41.24 -26.14 6.30
CA ASN A 125 -40.51 -24.95 6.73
C ASN A 125 -38.99 -25.21 6.83
N ALA A 126 -38.57 -26.38 7.31
CA ALA A 126 -37.17 -26.78 7.36
C ALA A 126 -36.56 -26.88 5.94
N ILE A 127 -37.26 -27.50 5.00
CA ILE A 127 -36.82 -27.61 3.59
C ILE A 127 -36.60 -26.23 2.98
N ILE A 128 -37.54 -25.29 3.17
CA ILE A 128 -37.43 -23.93 2.64
C ILE A 128 -36.21 -23.21 3.22
N LYS A 129 -35.98 -23.34 4.54
CA LYS A 129 -34.81 -22.74 5.21
C LYS A 129 -33.51 -23.34 4.70
N ASP A 130 -33.41 -24.67 4.63
CA ASP A 130 -32.20 -25.36 4.14
C ASP A 130 -31.89 -24.96 2.69
N LYS A 131 -32.90 -24.84 1.82
CA LYS A 131 -32.72 -24.35 0.45
C LYS A 131 -32.25 -22.89 0.40
N THR A 132 -32.79 -22.04 1.28
CA THR A 132 -32.39 -20.64 1.38
C THR A 132 -30.94 -20.52 1.84
N ILE A 133 -30.55 -21.28 2.86
CA ILE A 133 -29.19 -21.34 3.38
C ILE A 133 -28.23 -21.82 2.30
N ALA A 134 -28.55 -22.89 1.58
CA ALA A 134 -27.73 -23.40 0.48
C ALA A 134 -27.52 -22.32 -0.61
N THR A 135 -28.58 -21.61 -0.99
CA THR A 135 -28.51 -20.53 -1.98
C THR A 135 -27.63 -19.37 -1.50
N GLN A 136 -27.80 -18.96 -0.23
CA GLN A 136 -26.99 -17.91 0.37
C GLN A 136 -25.52 -18.32 0.48
N GLN A 137 -25.24 -19.59 0.80
CA GLN A 137 -23.89 -20.12 0.90
C GLN A 137 -23.17 -20.06 -0.46
N THR A 138 -23.83 -20.49 -1.54
CA THR A 138 -23.27 -20.36 -2.90
C THR A 138 -23.02 -18.89 -3.28
N HIS A 139 -23.91 -17.98 -2.89
CA HIS A 139 -23.72 -16.55 -3.14
C HIS A 139 -22.51 -15.99 -2.36
N ILE A 140 -22.37 -16.37 -1.09
CA ILE A 140 -21.22 -15.98 -0.26
C ILE A 140 -19.91 -16.48 -0.88
N GLU A 141 -19.87 -17.72 -1.34
CA GLU A 141 -18.69 -18.29 -2.00
C GLU A 141 -18.33 -17.54 -3.29
N THR A 142 -19.34 -17.11 -4.06
CA THR A 142 -19.13 -16.30 -5.27
C THR A 142 -18.55 -14.93 -4.92
N LEU A 143 -19.13 -14.25 -3.93
CA LEU A 143 -18.63 -12.95 -3.46
C LEU A 143 -17.20 -13.05 -2.92
N GLN A 144 -16.86 -14.14 -2.23
CA GLN A 144 -15.49 -14.38 -1.75
C GLN A 144 -14.50 -14.49 -2.91
N GLN A 145 -14.85 -15.14 -4.02
CA GLN A 145 -14.00 -15.20 -5.21
C GLN A 145 -13.85 -13.85 -5.90
N GLU A 146 -14.92 -13.04 -5.94
CA GLU A 146 -14.86 -11.67 -6.48
C GLU A 146 -13.93 -10.79 -5.64
N ILE A 147 -14.01 -10.86 -4.31
CA ILE A 147 -13.12 -10.12 -3.39
C ILE A 147 -11.66 -10.49 -3.64
N ILE A 148 -11.33 -11.78 -3.74
CA ILE A 148 -9.96 -12.25 -4.02
C ILE A 148 -9.46 -11.70 -5.36
N THR A 149 -10.32 -11.66 -6.38
CA THR A 149 -9.97 -11.14 -7.70
C THR A 149 -9.70 -9.63 -7.65
N LEU A 150 -10.54 -8.87 -6.95
CA LEU A 150 -10.35 -7.43 -6.77
C LEU A 150 -9.10 -7.11 -5.97
N GLN A 151 -8.78 -7.88 -4.93
CA GLN A 151 -7.56 -7.72 -4.13
C GLN A 151 -6.30 -7.85 -5.00
N LYS A 152 -6.23 -8.87 -5.87
CA LYS A 152 -5.11 -9.04 -6.82
C LYS A 152 -4.98 -7.86 -7.78
N LYS A 153 -6.11 -7.28 -8.22
CA LYS A 153 -6.09 -6.10 -9.09
C LYS A 153 -5.59 -4.86 -8.37
N ILE A 154 -5.97 -4.67 -7.11
CA ILE A 154 -5.50 -3.56 -6.27
C ILE A 154 -3.98 -3.66 -6.08
N GLU A 155 -3.48 -4.84 -5.71
CA GLU A 155 -2.03 -5.09 -5.55
C GLU A 155 -1.24 -4.75 -6.83
N GLY A 156 -1.75 -5.16 -7.99
CA GLY A 156 -1.13 -4.82 -9.28
C GLY A 156 -1.10 -3.32 -9.56
N LEU A 157 -2.18 -2.60 -9.24
CA LEU A 157 -2.24 -1.14 -9.40
C LEU A 157 -1.32 -0.40 -8.42
N GLU A 158 -1.19 -0.87 -7.18
CA GLU A 158 -0.27 -0.30 -6.18
C GLU A 158 1.19 -0.40 -6.63
N GLN A 159 1.57 -1.53 -7.23
CA GLN A 159 2.90 -1.71 -7.80
C GLN A 159 3.15 -0.76 -8.98
N GLU A 160 2.15 -0.56 -9.84
CA GLU A 160 2.25 0.38 -10.97
C GLU A 160 2.39 1.83 -10.49
N VAL A 161 1.64 2.24 -9.47
CA VAL A 161 1.75 3.56 -8.84
C VAL A 161 3.15 3.76 -8.27
N THR A 162 3.65 2.79 -7.51
CA THR A 162 5.01 2.84 -6.92
C THR A 162 6.10 3.00 -8.00
N ASN A 163 5.97 2.27 -9.12
CA ASN A 163 6.90 2.37 -10.23
C ASN A 163 6.91 3.77 -10.86
N LYS A 164 5.72 4.35 -11.08
CA LYS A 164 5.57 5.70 -11.63
C LYS A 164 6.08 6.78 -10.68
N GLU A 165 5.88 6.61 -9.37
CA GLU A 165 6.43 7.54 -8.36
C GLU A 165 7.96 7.55 -8.39
N ASN A 166 8.59 6.38 -8.47
CA ASN A 166 10.05 6.27 -8.59
C ASN A 166 10.58 6.92 -9.88
N GLU A 167 9.89 6.73 -11.00
CA GLU A 167 10.22 7.40 -12.26
C GLU A 167 10.08 8.92 -12.15
N ASN A 168 9.01 9.41 -11.50
CA ASN A 168 8.80 10.83 -11.28
C ASN A 168 9.92 11.43 -10.41
N ILE A 169 10.32 10.75 -9.33
CA ILE A 169 11.45 11.17 -8.50
C ILE A 169 12.75 11.26 -9.32
N LYS A 170 12.99 10.29 -10.21
CA LYS A 170 14.16 10.32 -11.11
C LYS A 170 14.12 11.53 -12.03
N LEU A 171 12.98 11.75 -12.70
CA LEU A 171 12.79 12.90 -13.59
C LEU A 171 12.94 14.23 -12.86
N GLN A 172 12.43 14.35 -11.63
CA GLN A 172 12.60 15.55 -10.80
C GLN A 172 14.08 15.83 -10.50
N LYS A 173 14.89 14.80 -10.24
CA LYS A 173 16.34 14.95 -10.06
C LYS A 173 17.03 15.42 -11.34
N GLU A 174 16.67 14.86 -12.48
CA GLU A 174 17.20 15.26 -13.78
C GLU A 174 16.82 16.72 -14.11
N VAL A 175 15.56 17.10 -13.89
CA VAL A 175 15.08 18.47 -14.04
C VAL A 175 15.84 19.43 -13.12
N LEU A 176 16.11 19.04 -11.87
CA LEU A 176 16.89 19.85 -10.93
C LEU A 176 18.33 20.08 -11.43
N ILE A 177 18.97 19.06 -12.00
CA ILE A 177 20.31 19.16 -12.59
C ILE A 177 20.29 20.12 -13.78
N ILE A 178 19.28 20.02 -14.65
CA ILE A 178 19.11 20.90 -15.81
C ILE A 178 18.83 22.36 -15.38
N HIS A 179 18.04 22.56 -14.33
CA HIS A 179 17.68 23.89 -13.82
C HIS A 179 18.79 24.58 -13.02
N LYS A 180 19.65 23.82 -12.35
CA LYS A 180 20.93 24.31 -11.81
C LYS A 180 21.99 24.50 -12.90
N GLY A 181 21.57 24.48 -14.18
CA GLY A 181 22.43 24.42 -15.35
C GLY A 181 23.62 25.38 -15.31
N THR A 182 24.64 25.03 -16.08
CA THR A 182 25.86 25.82 -16.26
C THR A 182 25.55 27.31 -16.39
N ALA A 183 26.27 28.12 -15.64
CA ALA A 183 26.12 29.57 -15.63
C ALA A 183 26.22 30.13 -17.05
N ASP A 184 25.35 31.08 -17.38
CA ASP A 184 25.40 31.81 -18.66
C ASP A 184 25.98 33.22 -18.50
N LYS A 185 26.04 33.73 -17.27
CA LYS A 185 26.58 35.05 -16.96
C LYS A 185 27.22 35.13 -15.58
N ILE A 186 28.34 35.84 -15.50
CA ILE A 186 28.92 36.41 -14.29
C ILE A 186 28.73 37.93 -14.34
N LEU A 187 28.20 38.49 -13.26
CA LEU A 187 28.17 39.93 -13.03
C LEU A 187 29.17 40.29 -11.95
N ILE A 188 30.07 41.24 -12.23
CA ILE A 188 31.05 41.77 -11.29
C ILE A 188 30.72 43.24 -11.04
N GLU A 189 30.40 43.57 -9.80
CA GLU A 189 30.03 44.90 -9.38
C GLU A 189 31.16 45.48 -8.53
N LYS A 190 31.99 46.32 -9.14
CA LYS A 190 33.25 46.78 -8.54
C LYS A 190 33.01 47.62 -7.28
N LYS A 191 31.98 48.47 -7.28
CA LYS A 191 31.62 49.31 -6.13
C LYS A 191 31.23 48.44 -4.93
N GLU A 192 30.44 47.41 -5.17
CA GLU A 192 29.90 46.50 -4.16
C GLU A 192 30.90 45.39 -3.76
N ARG A 193 32.04 45.26 -4.45
CA ARG A 193 32.98 44.12 -4.31
C ARG A 193 32.24 42.78 -4.31
N ARG A 194 31.40 42.63 -5.34
CA ARG A 194 30.51 41.46 -5.47
C ARG A 194 30.66 40.81 -6.84
N LEU A 195 30.75 39.49 -6.85
CA LEU A 195 30.60 38.64 -8.02
C LEU A 195 29.33 37.82 -7.88
N THR A 196 28.44 37.87 -8.87
CA THR A 196 27.20 37.09 -8.89
C THR A 196 27.15 36.22 -10.14
N VAL A 197 26.93 34.93 -9.95
CA VAL A 197 26.80 33.92 -11.01
C VAL A 197 25.33 33.69 -11.31
N PHE A 198 24.95 33.76 -12.58
CA PHE A 198 23.59 33.61 -13.07
C PHE A 198 23.45 32.41 -14.01
N SER A 199 22.25 31.83 -14.01
CA SER A 199 21.79 30.92 -15.06
C SER A 199 20.35 31.28 -15.42
N LYS A 200 20.11 31.60 -16.68
CA LYS A 200 18.81 32.00 -17.24
C LYS A 200 18.12 33.11 -16.44
N GLY A 201 18.90 34.12 -16.03
CA GLY A 201 18.43 35.26 -15.24
C GLY A 201 18.21 35.01 -13.75
N LYS A 202 18.38 33.77 -13.26
CA LYS A 202 18.33 33.45 -11.82
C LYS A 202 19.72 33.49 -11.21
N VAL A 203 19.82 34.06 -10.01
CA VAL A 203 21.06 34.02 -9.21
C VAL A 203 21.33 32.59 -8.76
N LEU A 204 22.48 32.04 -9.14
CA LEU A 204 22.99 30.77 -8.63
C LEU A 204 23.76 30.98 -7.33
N LYS A 205 24.71 31.90 -7.33
CA LYS A 205 25.60 32.20 -6.20
C LYS A 205 26.11 33.64 -6.23
N THR A 206 26.54 34.11 -5.06
CA THR A 206 27.12 35.44 -4.84
C THR A 206 28.34 35.31 -3.95
N TYR A 207 29.42 36.00 -4.32
CA TYR A 207 30.72 35.96 -3.65
C TYR A 207 31.22 37.37 -3.36
N LYS A 208 31.98 37.53 -2.28
CA LYS A 208 32.77 38.75 -2.04
C LYS A 208 34.07 38.63 -2.82
N ILE A 209 34.58 39.75 -3.33
CA ILE A 209 35.80 39.75 -4.15
C ILE A 209 36.78 40.82 -3.73
N ALA A 210 38.06 40.58 -4.01
CA ALA A 210 39.09 41.63 -4.04
C ALA A 210 39.46 41.94 -5.50
N LEU A 211 39.67 43.22 -5.79
CA LEU A 211 39.95 43.73 -7.14
C LEU A 211 41.40 44.16 -7.29
N GLY A 212 41.69 44.79 -8.44
CA GLY A 212 42.92 45.54 -8.64
C GLY A 212 43.08 46.65 -7.60
N GLY A 213 44.30 46.86 -7.10
CA GLY A 213 44.61 47.87 -6.08
C GLY A 213 44.29 49.33 -6.49
N ASN A 214 43.91 49.56 -7.75
CA ASN A 214 43.29 50.80 -8.23
C ASN A 214 41.90 50.48 -8.82
N PRO A 215 40.85 50.28 -8.02
CA PRO A 215 39.58 49.76 -8.52
C PRO A 215 38.74 50.81 -9.25
N ASN A 216 39.13 52.08 -9.29
CA ASN A 216 38.32 53.14 -9.90
C ASN A 216 38.58 53.28 -11.40
N GLY A 217 37.49 53.29 -12.17
CA GLY A 217 37.49 53.41 -13.63
C GLY A 217 37.98 52.15 -14.37
N PRO A 218 37.85 52.14 -15.70
CA PRO A 218 38.29 51.01 -16.52
C PRO A 218 39.81 50.92 -16.57
N LYS A 219 40.31 49.70 -16.77
CA LYS A 219 41.72 49.46 -17.11
C LYS A 219 42.10 50.15 -18.42
N GLU A 220 43.19 50.91 -18.41
CA GLU A 220 43.64 51.75 -19.54
C GLU A 220 45.02 51.33 -20.05
N ARG A 221 45.88 50.81 -19.18
CA ARG A 221 47.22 50.37 -19.55
C ARG A 221 47.74 49.22 -18.70
N GLN A 222 48.72 48.50 -19.20
CA GLN A 222 49.47 47.52 -18.41
C GLN A 222 50.08 48.19 -17.18
N GLY A 223 49.92 47.56 -16.01
CA GLY A 223 50.48 48.04 -14.75
C GLY A 223 49.70 49.14 -14.01
N ASP A 224 48.54 49.58 -14.51
CA ASP A 224 47.69 50.57 -13.81
C ASP A 224 46.94 50.03 -12.58
N ASN A 225 47.06 48.72 -12.30
CA ASN A 225 46.37 47.98 -11.24
C ASN A 225 44.84 48.12 -11.26
N LYS A 226 44.24 48.46 -12.40
CA LYS A 226 42.79 48.55 -12.56
C LYS A 226 42.20 47.23 -13.02
N THR A 227 41.06 46.86 -12.45
CA THR A 227 40.18 45.82 -13.02
C THR A 227 39.36 46.43 -14.16
N PRO A 228 39.29 45.77 -15.34
CA PRO A 228 38.58 46.31 -16.49
C PRO A 228 37.07 46.50 -16.26
N GLU A 229 36.42 47.27 -17.13
CA GLU A 229 34.97 47.50 -17.10
C GLU A 229 34.41 47.27 -18.51
N GLY A 230 33.37 46.46 -18.64
CA GLY A 230 32.83 46.06 -19.94
C GLY A 230 32.27 44.64 -19.95
N ILE A 231 32.10 44.10 -21.15
CA ILE A 231 31.62 42.73 -21.38
C ILE A 231 32.76 41.90 -21.96
N TYR A 232 32.97 40.73 -21.37
CA TYR A 232 34.00 39.75 -21.70
C TYR A 232 33.39 38.34 -21.70
N VAL A 233 34.19 37.33 -21.99
CA VAL A 233 33.81 35.91 -21.79
C VAL A 233 34.92 35.17 -21.04
N ILE A 234 34.54 34.09 -20.34
CA ILE A 234 35.53 33.10 -19.87
C ILE A 234 36.02 32.30 -21.09
N ASP A 235 37.30 32.41 -21.44
CA ASP A 235 37.84 31.73 -22.64
C ASP A 235 38.73 30.51 -22.32
N SER A 236 39.32 30.47 -21.13
CA SER A 236 40.24 29.41 -20.72
C SER A 236 40.37 29.29 -19.20
N ARG A 237 41.00 28.20 -18.74
CA ARG A 237 41.09 27.80 -17.33
C ARG A 237 42.44 27.18 -17.06
N ASN A 238 43.05 27.51 -15.92
CA ASN A 238 44.34 26.97 -15.51
C ASN A 238 44.28 26.46 -14.07
N LYS A 239 44.35 25.13 -13.90
CA LYS A 239 44.37 24.44 -12.61
C LYS A 239 45.76 24.41 -11.96
N ASP A 240 46.82 24.59 -12.75
CA ASP A 240 48.22 24.58 -12.30
C ASP A 240 48.77 26.01 -12.20
N SER A 241 47.90 26.96 -11.85
CA SER A 241 48.26 28.37 -11.83
C SER A 241 49.10 28.69 -10.59
N ARG A 242 49.75 29.87 -10.57
CA ARG A 242 50.45 30.36 -9.35
C ARG A 242 49.49 30.72 -8.20
N TYR A 243 48.20 30.65 -8.49
CA TYR A 243 47.05 30.72 -7.60
C TYR A 243 46.29 29.39 -7.70
N HIS A 244 45.43 29.07 -6.73
CA HIS A 244 44.78 27.76 -6.64
C HIS A 244 44.13 27.28 -7.95
N LEU A 245 43.18 28.06 -8.46
CA LEU A 245 42.58 27.90 -9.79
C LEU A 245 42.43 29.29 -10.40
N SER A 246 42.57 29.42 -11.72
CA SER A 246 42.26 30.66 -12.42
C SER A 246 41.43 30.44 -13.69
N LEU A 247 40.50 31.35 -13.92
CA LEU A 247 39.65 31.46 -15.11
C LEU A 247 40.05 32.73 -15.87
N HIS A 248 40.47 32.60 -17.12
CA HIS A 248 40.86 33.75 -17.93
C HIS A 248 39.61 34.44 -18.52
N ILE A 249 39.53 35.77 -18.38
CA ILE A 249 38.52 36.58 -19.08
C ILE A 249 39.12 37.16 -20.34
N SER A 250 38.33 37.30 -21.40
CA SER A 250 38.76 37.74 -22.74
C SER A 250 39.14 39.23 -22.85
N TYR A 251 39.71 39.82 -21.81
CA TYR A 251 40.31 41.15 -21.83
C TYR A 251 41.68 41.10 -22.54
N PRO A 252 42.04 42.09 -23.38
CA PRO A 252 41.26 43.27 -23.75
C PRO A 252 40.26 43.01 -24.89
N ASN A 253 39.07 43.62 -24.82
CA ASN A 253 38.12 43.64 -25.94
C ASN A 253 38.45 44.79 -26.93
N ASP A 254 37.67 44.92 -28.01
CA ASP A 254 37.94 45.93 -29.04
C ASP A 254 37.86 47.38 -28.53
N LYS A 255 37.00 47.67 -27.54
CA LYS A 255 36.92 49.01 -26.93
C LYS A 255 38.17 49.29 -26.11
N ASP A 256 38.66 48.29 -25.37
CA ASP A 256 39.87 48.39 -24.56
C ASP A 256 41.11 48.58 -25.44
N LYS A 257 41.22 47.81 -26.53
CA LYS A 257 42.31 47.94 -27.52
C LYS A 257 42.32 49.33 -28.17
N LYS A 258 41.16 49.84 -28.59
CA LYS A 258 41.04 51.19 -29.18
C LYS A 258 41.44 52.27 -28.18
N ARG A 259 40.98 52.19 -26.93
CA ARG A 259 41.34 53.15 -25.86
C ARG A 259 42.84 53.15 -25.61
N ALA A 260 43.46 51.98 -25.49
CA ALA A 260 44.91 51.88 -25.30
C ALA A 260 45.71 52.40 -26.51
N GLN A 261 45.25 52.12 -27.73
CA GLN A 261 45.86 52.63 -28.96
C GLN A 261 45.84 54.17 -29.02
N GLN A 262 44.71 54.80 -28.67
CA GLN A 262 44.58 56.27 -28.62
C GLN A 262 45.52 56.91 -27.59
N LEU A 263 45.81 56.20 -26.50
CA LEU A 263 46.73 56.63 -25.45
C LEU A 263 48.20 56.30 -25.75
N GLY A 264 48.51 55.57 -26.83
CA GLY A 264 49.86 55.14 -27.17
C GLY A 264 50.45 54.15 -26.17
N VAL A 265 49.62 53.33 -25.51
CA VAL A 265 50.04 52.39 -24.45
C VAL A 265 49.59 50.95 -24.76
N SER A 266 50.25 49.98 -24.12
CA SER A 266 49.77 48.59 -24.13
C SER A 266 48.60 48.44 -23.16
N PRO A 267 47.46 47.83 -23.56
CA PRO A 267 46.36 47.51 -22.64
C PRO A 267 46.74 46.45 -21.59
N GLY A 268 47.85 45.73 -21.82
CA GLY A 268 48.20 44.51 -21.11
C GLY A 268 47.31 43.33 -21.52
N GLY A 269 47.28 42.31 -20.67
CA GLY A 269 46.48 41.11 -20.80
C GLY A 269 46.35 40.43 -19.44
N ASP A 270 45.97 39.16 -19.44
CA ASP A 270 45.94 38.30 -18.25
C ASP A 270 45.08 38.84 -17.10
N ILE A 271 43.79 39.06 -17.36
CA ILE A 271 42.80 39.38 -16.31
C ILE A 271 42.01 38.12 -15.94
N MET A 272 42.23 37.61 -14.73
CA MET A 272 41.68 36.34 -14.28
C MET A 272 40.63 36.56 -13.19
N ILE A 273 39.71 35.61 -13.06
CA ILE A 273 39.06 35.31 -11.79
C ILE A 273 39.88 34.17 -11.17
N HIS A 274 40.41 34.34 -9.96
CA HIS A 274 41.30 33.34 -9.36
C HIS A 274 41.12 33.19 -7.85
N GLY A 275 41.55 32.04 -7.32
CA GLY A 275 41.64 31.79 -5.87
C GLY A 275 42.79 32.55 -5.20
N ILE A 276 43.17 32.13 -4.01
CA ILE A 276 44.29 32.72 -3.27
C ILE A 276 45.62 32.24 -3.85
N LYS A 277 46.67 33.04 -3.62
CA LYS A 277 48.04 32.67 -4.03
C LYS A 277 48.46 31.40 -3.30
N ASN A 278 49.08 30.47 -4.02
CA ASN A 278 49.53 29.20 -3.44
C ASN A 278 50.44 29.45 -2.21
N GLY A 279 50.19 28.72 -1.12
CA GLY A 279 50.87 28.92 0.17
C GLY A 279 50.23 29.95 1.10
N PHE A 280 49.19 30.67 0.66
CA PHE A 280 48.46 31.66 1.45
C PHE A 280 46.97 31.35 1.61
N SER A 281 46.52 30.15 1.28
CA SER A 281 45.11 29.73 1.34
C SER A 281 44.46 29.95 2.71
N TRP A 282 45.25 29.90 3.80
CA TRP A 282 44.80 30.16 5.17
C TRP A 282 44.18 31.55 5.39
N VAL A 283 44.45 32.51 4.49
CA VAL A 283 43.86 33.85 4.54
C VAL A 283 42.34 33.80 4.29
N GLY A 284 41.87 32.88 3.44
CA GLY A 284 40.44 32.66 3.16
C GLY A 284 39.64 33.95 2.98
N ASP A 285 38.54 34.09 3.72
CA ASP A 285 37.63 35.24 3.68
C ASP A 285 38.31 36.59 3.98
N LEU A 286 39.39 36.60 4.77
CA LEU A 286 40.10 37.83 5.14
C LEU A 286 40.76 38.51 3.94
N HIS A 287 40.92 37.81 2.81
CA HIS A 287 41.51 38.36 1.58
C HIS A 287 40.75 39.57 1.02
N THR A 288 39.46 39.71 1.35
CA THR A 288 38.60 40.81 0.90
C THR A 288 38.72 42.09 1.72
N GLY A 289 39.57 42.11 2.75
CA GLY A 289 39.81 43.29 3.57
C GLY A 289 40.47 44.46 2.81
N VAL A 290 41.13 44.19 1.69
CA VAL A 290 41.79 45.19 0.83
C VAL A 290 41.80 44.72 -0.63
N ASP A 291 41.74 45.66 -1.58
CA ASP A 291 41.96 45.37 -3.00
C ASP A 291 43.46 45.23 -3.28
N TRP A 292 43.92 44.04 -3.68
CA TRP A 292 45.36 43.69 -3.71
C TRP A 292 45.86 43.14 -5.05
N THR A 293 44.97 42.87 -6.01
CA THR A 293 45.40 42.28 -7.28
C THR A 293 46.02 43.36 -8.19
N LYS A 294 46.56 42.95 -9.34
CA LYS A 294 47.03 43.88 -10.39
C LYS A 294 45.97 44.16 -11.46
N GLY A 295 44.72 43.79 -11.21
CA GLY A 295 43.58 43.92 -12.11
C GLY A 295 42.69 42.68 -12.19
N CYS A 296 43.16 41.53 -11.69
CA CYS A 296 42.36 40.32 -11.54
C CYS A 296 41.24 40.48 -10.50
N ILE A 297 40.37 39.48 -10.44
CA ILE A 297 39.30 39.34 -9.46
C ILE A 297 39.62 38.13 -8.58
N ALA A 298 39.88 38.37 -7.31
CA ALA A 298 40.20 37.31 -6.37
C ALA A 298 38.96 36.91 -5.54
N VAL A 299 38.86 35.61 -5.31
CA VAL A 299 37.90 34.90 -4.43
C VAL A 299 38.68 33.90 -3.57
N THR A 300 38.03 33.18 -2.65
CA THR A 300 38.71 32.07 -1.93
C THR A 300 38.97 30.86 -2.84
N ASP A 301 39.75 29.89 -2.34
CA ASP A 301 40.07 28.66 -3.06
C ASP A 301 38.82 27.78 -3.25
N GLU A 302 37.98 27.69 -2.21
CA GLU A 302 36.71 26.97 -2.26
C GLU A 302 35.71 27.64 -3.22
N GLU A 303 35.66 28.97 -3.20
CA GLU A 303 34.80 29.76 -4.08
C GLU A 303 35.22 29.63 -5.54
N ILE A 304 36.53 29.70 -5.85
CA ILE A 304 36.98 29.55 -7.25
C ILE A 304 36.73 28.14 -7.77
N GLU A 305 36.80 27.11 -6.93
CA GLU A 305 36.42 25.75 -7.33
C GLU A 305 34.93 25.63 -7.63
N GLU A 306 34.07 26.26 -6.82
CA GLU A 306 32.63 26.28 -7.05
C GLU A 306 32.29 27.03 -8.35
N ILE A 307 32.83 28.25 -8.52
CA ILE A 307 32.72 29.02 -9.76
C ILE A 307 33.24 28.18 -10.93
N GLY A 308 34.38 27.51 -10.74
CA GLY A 308 35.00 26.61 -11.69
C GLY A 308 34.16 25.39 -12.09
N LYS A 309 33.18 24.97 -11.29
CA LYS A 309 32.25 23.89 -11.64
C LYS A 309 30.99 24.44 -12.33
N LEU A 310 30.56 25.63 -11.94
CA LEU A 310 29.34 26.27 -12.45
C LEU A 310 29.54 26.97 -13.79
N VAL A 311 30.72 27.51 -14.06
CA VAL A 311 30.99 28.46 -15.15
C VAL A 311 31.78 27.80 -16.28
N PRO A 312 31.14 27.40 -17.39
CA PRO A 312 31.83 26.89 -18.57
C PRO A 312 32.54 28.00 -19.35
N ASN A 313 33.46 27.63 -20.25
CA ASN A 313 34.00 28.56 -21.23
C ASN A 313 32.87 29.06 -22.15
N GLY A 314 32.94 30.32 -22.56
CA GLY A 314 31.88 31.04 -23.27
C GLY A 314 30.92 31.80 -22.35
N THR A 315 30.97 31.60 -21.03
CA THR A 315 30.15 32.36 -20.07
C THR A 315 30.44 33.85 -20.17
N ILE A 316 29.40 34.67 -20.27
CA ILE A 316 29.53 36.14 -20.34
C ILE A 316 30.00 36.68 -18.99
N VAL A 317 30.98 37.58 -18.98
CA VAL A 317 31.42 38.31 -17.79
C VAL A 317 31.14 39.80 -18.00
N GLU A 318 30.17 40.35 -17.28
CA GLU A 318 29.88 41.78 -17.25
C GLU A 318 30.54 42.40 -16.02
N ILE A 319 31.45 43.36 -16.22
CA ILE A 319 32.11 44.09 -15.14
C ILE A 319 31.62 45.54 -15.14
N ARG A 320 30.90 45.90 -14.09
CA ARG A 320 30.29 47.23 -13.91
C ARG A 320 31.21 48.19 -13.16
N PRO A 321 31.05 49.51 -13.38
CA PRO A 321 31.92 50.51 -12.79
C PRO A 321 32.02 50.49 -11.26
N GLY A 322 33.13 51.01 -10.76
CA GLY A 322 33.33 51.36 -9.34
C GLY A 322 32.58 52.64 -8.94
N ARG A 323 32.96 53.22 -7.78
CA ARG A 323 32.52 54.58 -7.42
C ARG A 323 33.02 55.54 -8.52
N GLN A 324 32.13 56.36 -9.06
CA GLN A 324 32.57 57.53 -9.84
C GLN A 324 33.07 58.56 -8.84
N ASP A 325 34.33 58.96 -9.00
CA ASP A 325 34.87 60.09 -8.26
C ASP A 325 34.26 61.36 -8.89
N GLY A 326 33.27 61.95 -8.22
CA GLY A 326 32.79 63.32 -8.47
C GLY A 326 31.61 63.50 -9.44
N THR A 327 30.41 63.62 -8.86
CA THR A 327 29.53 64.79 -9.09
C THR A 327 29.19 65.37 -7.74
#